data_AF-A0A7H8YTU9-F1
#
_entry.id   AF-A0A7H8YTU9-F1
#
_cell.length_a   1.000
_cell.length_b   1.000
_cell.length_c   1.000
_cell.angle_alpha   90.00
_cell.angle_beta   90.00
_cell.angle_gamma   90.00
#
_symmetry.space_group_name_H-M   'P 1'
#
loop_
_entity.id
_entity.type
_entity.pdbx_description
1 polymer ?
#
loop_
_entity_poly.entity_id
_entity_poly.type
_entity_poly.pdbx_seq_one_letter_code
_entity_poly.pdbx_strand_id
1 'polypeptide(L)' 'MTGGKNKRRNLLEQILFAYKAEDTQILAEKFDISGEFLEEIYEMFDFVEDKSVLHLFPIEEMDKKEDRSTTGGEN' A
#
# COMPACT_ATOMS: atom_id res chain seq x y z
N MET A 1 24.29 2.98 -10.96
CA MET A 1 23.43 1.77 -11.05
C MET A 1 22.15 2.01 -10.27
N THR A 2 21.10 2.55 -10.90
CA THR A 2 19.84 3.01 -10.25
C THR A 2 18.63 2.11 -10.54
N GLY A 3 18.84 0.91 -11.09
CA GLY A 3 17.75 0.04 -11.57
C GLY A 3 16.88 -0.60 -10.48
N GLY A 4 17.42 -0.87 -9.28
CA GLY A 4 16.71 -1.61 -8.23
C GLY A 4 15.55 -0.83 -7.59
N LYS A 5 15.69 0.49 -7.41
CA LYS A 5 14.69 1.33 -6.74
C LYS A 5 13.44 1.57 -7.60
N ASN A 6 13.61 1.65 -8.92
CA ASN A 6 12.50 1.88 -9.86
C ASN A 6 11.64 0.62 -10.05
N LYS A 7 12.27 -0.56 -10.05
CA LYS A 7 11.56 -1.84 -10.15
C LYS A 7 10.70 -2.12 -8.91
N ARG A 8 11.18 -1.80 -7.71
CA ARG A 8 10.41 -1.96 -6.46
C ARG A 8 9.22 -1.00 -6.36
N ARG A 9 9.40 0.27 -6.73
CA ARG A 9 8.27 1.23 -6.78
C ARG A 9 7.16 0.77 -7.72
N ASN A 10 7.55 0.28 -8.91
CA ASN A 10 6.60 -0.25 -9.87
C ASN A 10 5.87 -1.52 -9.39
N LEU A 11 6.48 -2.33 -8.52
CA LEU A 11 5.84 -3.49 -7.91
C LEU A 11 4.75 -3.08 -6.90
N LEU A 12 5.09 -2.15 -6.01
CA LEU A 12 4.15 -1.66 -4.99
C LEU A 12 2.94 -0.96 -5.61
N GLU A 13 3.15 -0.20 -6.68
CA GLU A 13 2.06 0.42 -7.44
C GLU A 13 1.14 -0.61 -8.08
N GLN A 14 1.67 -1.72 -8.60
CA GLN A 14 0.86 -2.78 -9.19
C GLN A 14 0.02 -3.53 -8.15
N ILE A 15 0.60 -3.83 -6.98
CA ILE A 15 -0.14 -4.45 -5.86
C ILE A 15 -1.27 -3.51 -5.44
N LEU A 16 -0.96 -2.24 -5.22
CA LEU A 16 -1.93 -1.24 -4.80
C LEU A 16 -3.04 -1.07 -5.84
N PHE A 17 -2.70 -1.07 -7.12
CA PHE A 17 -3.67 -0.95 -8.21
C PHE A 17 -4.61 -2.16 -8.25
N ALA A 18 -4.08 -3.38 -8.15
CA ALA A 18 -4.89 -4.59 -8.09
C ALA A 18 -5.82 -4.61 -6.87
N TYR A 19 -5.32 -4.16 -5.70
CA TYR A 19 -6.12 -3.99 -4.50
C TYR A 19 -7.26 -2.99 -4.67
N LYS A 20 -6.99 -1.80 -5.23
CA LYS A 20 -8.01 -0.78 -5.48
C LYS A 20 -9.07 -1.24 -6.49
N ALA A 21 -8.66 -2.03 -7.47
CA ALA A 21 -9.53 -2.60 -8.50
C ALA A 21 -10.27 -3.87 -8.03
N GLU A 22 -10.03 -4.32 -6.79
CA GLU A 22 -10.55 -5.57 -6.25
C GLU A 22 -10.20 -6.80 -7.13
N ASP A 23 -9.06 -6.74 -7.80
CA ASP A 23 -8.55 -7.79 -8.67
C ASP A 23 -7.82 -8.85 -7.84
N THR A 24 -8.63 -9.64 -7.13
CA THR A 24 -8.16 -10.72 -6.24
C THR A 24 -7.40 -11.81 -7.00
N GLN A 25 -7.71 -12.00 -8.29
CA GLN A 25 -6.99 -12.95 -9.14
C GLN A 25 -5.55 -12.50 -9.36
N ILE A 26 -5.32 -11.24 -9.75
CA ILE A 26 -3.97 -10.71 -9.91
C ILE A 26 -3.20 -10.72 -8.58
N LEU A 27 -3.87 -10.37 -7.48
CA LEU A 27 -3.27 -10.41 -6.14
C LEU A 27 -2.80 -11.83 -5.78
N ALA A 28 -3.61 -12.84 -6.04
CA ALA A 28 -3.27 -14.24 -5.79
C ALA A 28 -2.16 -14.74 -6.73
N GLU A 29 -2.34 -14.59 -8.05
CA GLU A 29 -1.45 -15.21 -9.05
C GLU A 29 -0.07 -14.54 -9.14
N LYS A 30 -0.01 -13.21 -9.04
CA LYS A 30 1.25 -12.46 -9.24
C LYS A 30 1.98 -12.14 -7.94
N PHE A 31 1.24 -12.00 -6.86
CA PHE A 31 1.77 -11.47 -5.60
C PHE A 31 1.60 -12.42 -4.41
N ASP A 32 0.92 -13.56 -4.60
CA ASP A 32 0.62 -14.53 -3.54
C ASP A 32 -0.15 -13.90 -2.36
N ILE A 33 -0.98 -12.89 -2.67
CA ILE A 33 -1.84 -12.19 -1.72
C ILE A 33 -3.27 -12.71 -1.93
N SER A 34 -3.72 -13.59 -1.03
CA SER A 34 -5.04 -14.22 -1.14
C SER A 34 -5.51 -14.78 0.21
N GLY A 35 -6.74 -15.31 0.25
CA GLY A 35 -7.32 -15.95 1.43
C GLY A 35 -7.53 -14.98 2.59
N GLU A 36 -7.37 -15.48 3.82
CA GLU A 36 -7.57 -14.73 5.07
C GLU A 36 -6.74 -13.43 5.09
N PHE A 37 -5.52 -13.44 4.57
CA PHE A 37 -4.67 -12.24 4.54
C PHE A 37 -5.27 -11.11 3.69
N LEU A 38 -5.91 -11.43 2.56
CA LEU A 38 -6.55 -10.42 1.73
C LEU A 38 -7.87 -9.94 2.34
N GLU A 39 -8.62 -10.83 2.97
CA GLU A 39 -9.83 -10.50 3.72
C GLU A 39 -9.52 -9.56 4.89
N GLU A 40 -8.48 -9.84 5.68
CA GLU A 40 -8.01 -8.97 6.75
C GLU A 40 -7.70 -7.55 6.24
N ILE A 41 -7.05 -7.41 5.08
CA ILE A 41 -6.77 -6.10 4.50
C ILE A 41 -8.08 -5.37 4.17
N TYR A 42 -9.03 -6.04 3.52
CA TYR A 42 -10.32 -5.40 3.17
C TYR A 42 -11.13 -5.02 4.41
N GLU A 43 -11.18 -5.88 5.42
CA GLU A 43 -11.85 -5.58 6.70
C GLU A 43 -11.17 -4.41 7.41
N MET A 44 -9.85 -4.42 7.48
CA MET A 44 -9.09 -3.35 8.11
C MET A 44 -9.26 -2.00 7.41
N PHE A 45 -9.50 -1.98 6.10
CA PHE A 45 -9.67 -0.74 5.33
C PHE A 45 -11.12 -0.48 4.90
N ASP A 46 -12.10 -1.22 5.42
CA ASP A 46 -13.53 -1.06 5.07
C ASP A 46 -14.07 0.34 5.43
N PHE A 47 -13.45 0.98 6.43
CA PHE A 47 -13.77 2.35 6.80
C PHE A 47 -13.28 3.42 5.79
N VAL A 48 -12.40 3.05 4.85
CA VAL A 48 -11.83 3.97 3.86
C VAL A 48 -12.74 4.00 2.62
N GLU A 49 -13.65 4.98 2.58
CA GLU A 49 -14.57 5.18 1.45
C GLU A 49 -13.83 5.43 0.13
N ASP A 50 -12.76 6.23 0.15
CA ASP A 50 -11.94 6.52 -1.03
C ASP A 50 -10.62 5.76 -1.00
N LYS A 51 -10.60 4.60 -1.64
CA LYS A 51 -9.37 3.80 -1.79
C LYS A 51 -8.27 4.56 -2.55
N SER A 52 -8.55 5.66 -3.26
CA SER A 52 -7.53 6.45 -3.97
C SER A 52 -6.45 7.01 -3.04
N VAL A 53 -6.81 7.31 -1.79
CA VAL A 53 -5.89 7.87 -0.76
C VAL A 53 -4.93 6.84 -0.18
N LEU A 54 -5.12 5.56 -0.47
CA LEU A 54 -4.24 4.49 0.01
C LEU A 54 -2.90 4.52 -0.73
N HIS A 55 -1.81 4.36 0.02
CA HIS A 55 -0.44 4.33 -0.48
C HIS A 55 0.33 3.17 0.17
N LEU A 56 1.01 2.36 -0.65
CA LEU A 56 1.92 1.30 -0.19
C LEU A 56 3.36 1.82 -0.18
N PHE A 57 4.11 1.43 0.84
CA PHE A 57 5.53 1.75 0.98
C PHE A 57 6.26 0.60 1.69
N PRO A 58 7.57 0.41 1.44
CA PRO A 58 8.37 -0.59 2.14
C PRO A 58 8.46 -0.29 3.64
N ILE A 59 8.63 -1.33 4.46
CA ILE A 59 8.84 -1.19 5.91
C ILE A 59 10.09 -0.36 6.20
N GLU A 60 11.12 -0.46 5.36
CA GLU A 60 12.34 0.36 5.50
C GLU A 60 12.11 1.87 5.29
N GLU A 61 10.93 2.27 4.79
CA GLU A 61 10.50 3.66 4.66
C GLU A 61 9.53 4.09 5.78
N MET A 62 9.12 3.19 6.70
CA MET A 62 8.26 3.53 7.84
C MET A 62 8.90 4.57 8.76
N ASP A 63 10.17 4.37 9.15
CA ASP A 63 10.92 5.26 10.04
C ASP A 63 11.04 6.70 9.51
N LYS A 64 10.89 6.92 8.21
CA LYS A 64 11.03 8.25 7.59
C LYS A 64 9.73 9.06 7.56
N LYS A 65 8.58 8.43 7.82
CA LYS A 65 7.27 9.10 7.79
C LYS A 65 6.79 9.57 9.16
N GLU A 66 7.38 9.08 10.25
CA GLU A 66 7.05 9.53 11.60
C GLU A 66 7.43 10.99 11.89
N ASP A 67 8.33 11.60 11.11
CA ASP A 67 8.78 12.98 11.31
C ASP A 67 7.78 14.06 10.81
N ARG A 68 6.63 13.68 10.25
CA ARG A 68 5.70 14.63 9.61
C ARG A 68 4.29 14.71 10.21
N SER A 69 4.10 14.21 11.44
CA SER A 69 2.83 14.34 12.18
C SER A 69 2.99 15.04 13.54
N THR A 70 3.85 16.06 13.63
CA THR A 70 3.77 17.07 14.69
C THR A 70 4.06 18.46 14.12
N THR A 71 3.09 19.03 13.41
CA THR A 71 2.96 20.50 13.36
C THR A 71 1.55 20.83 13.83
N GLY A 72 1.40 20.83 15.16
CA GLY A 72 0.44 21.71 15.80
C GLY A 72 0.88 23.14 15.50
N GLY A 73 0.29 23.74 14.48
CA GLY A 73 0.33 25.17 14.27
C GLY A 73 -0.73 25.80 15.17
N GLU A 74 -0.36 26.13 16.40
CA GLU A 74 -1.08 27.12 17.19
C GLU A 74 -0.81 28.49 16.55
N ASN A 75 -1.86 29.16 16.07
CA ASN A 75 -1.92 30.60 15.87
C ASN A 75 -3.29 31.09 16.36
#